data_AF-A0A9X6VCK9-F1
#
_entry.id   AF-A0A9X6VCK9-F1
#
_cell.length_a   1.000
_cell.length_b   1.000
_cell.length_c   1.000
_cell.angle_alpha   90.00
_cell.angle_beta   90.00
_cell.angle_gamma   90.00
#
_symmetry.space_group_name_H-M   'P 1'
#
loop_
_entity.id
_entity.type
_entity.pdbx_description
1 polymer ?
#
loop_
_entity_poly.entity_id
_entity_poly.type
_entity_poly.pdbx_seq_one_letter_code
_entity_poly.pdbx_strand_id
1 'polypeptide(L)'
;MKRKNRDIKWRRTRPIHPTYITTQEDYETLITHMSKESPQRTLVREKFAQFMEAKKKNLNPSMGIMEIRGLMNERGWISEDKMIHDDYKIVFRREDWHGIQVPNIRFSACTSDRKEMHSTAYELAKTCLNSWGEFADSVPYQKEDGTIEESLPLTKWYTLKKKQSGF
;
A
#
# COMPACT_ATOMS: atom_id res chain seq x y z
N MET A 1 -19.44 5.51 54.36
CA MET A 1 -18.21 5.56 53.51
C MET A 1 -18.55 5.09 52.10
N LYS A 2 -18.60 5.99 51.12
CA LYS A 2 -18.78 5.64 49.69
C LYS A 2 -17.44 5.76 48.98
N ARG A 3 -16.87 4.65 48.51
CA ARG A 3 -15.65 4.66 47.68
C ARG A 3 -16.02 5.12 46.26
N LYS A 4 -15.33 6.16 45.79
CA LYS A 4 -15.38 6.65 44.40
C LYS A 4 -14.68 5.62 43.50
N ASN A 5 -15.43 4.82 42.75
CA ASN A 5 -14.87 4.14 41.58
C ASN A 5 -14.72 5.19 40.49
N ARG A 6 -13.47 5.66 40.31
CA ARG A 6 -13.08 6.49 39.18
C ARG A 6 -13.23 5.65 37.93
N ASP A 7 -14.06 6.13 37.01
CA ASP A 7 -14.14 5.64 35.64
C ASP A 7 -12.73 5.54 35.04
N ILE A 8 -12.25 4.30 34.92
CA ILE A 8 -11.15 3.97 34.03
C ILE A 8 -11.74 4.16 32.64
N LYS A 9 -11.63 5.39 32.12
CA LYS A 9 -11.80 5.66 30.70
C LYS A 9 -10.75 4.83 29.98
N TRP A 10 -11.13 3.64 29.54
CA TRP A 10 -10.40 2.89 28.52
C TRP A 10 -10.28 3.80 27.30
N ARG A 11 -9.21 4.59 27.24
CA ARG A 11 -8.76 5.18 25.99
C ARG A 11 -8.48 3.98 25.11
N ARG A 12 -9.40 3.66 24.19
CA ARG A 12 -9.14 2.73 23.10
C ARG A 12 -7.87 3.23 22.44
N THR A 13 -6.74 2.56 22.73
CA THR A 13 -5.49 2.75 22.01
C THR A 13 -5.85 2.57 20.56
N ARG A 14 -5.71 3.62 19.73
CA ARG A 14 -5.97 3.48 18.31
C ARG A 14 -5.17 2.27 17.83
N PRO A 15 -5.78 1.32 17.08
CA PRO A 15 -5.01 0.25 16.49
C PRO A 15 -3.85 0.89 15.73
N ILE A 16 -2.61 0.52 16.08
CA ILE A 16 -1.44 0.88 15.30
C ILE A 16 -1.67 0.19 13.95
N HIS A 17 -2.08 0.97 12.95
CA HIS A 17 -2.22 0.43 11.61
C HIS A 17 -0.81 0.08 11.14
N PRO A 18 -0.50 -1.20 10.83
CA PRO A 18 0.82 -1.61 10.36
C PRO A 18 1.21 -1.01 8.99
N THR A 19 0.37 -0.14 8.43
CA THR A 19 0.55 0.50 7.13
C THR A 19 1.75 1.43 7.06
N TYR A 20 2.32 1.89 8.19
CA TYR A 20 3.40 2.90 8.19
C TYR A 20 4.83 2.36 8.07
N ILE A 21 5.02 1.04 7.93
CA ILE A 21 6.36 0.44 7.98
C ILE A 21 6.80 0.11 6.55
N THR A 22 7.64 0.97 5.99
CA THR A 22 8.08 0.84 4.59
C THR A 22 9.57 0.58 4.44
N THR A 23 10.33 0.92 5.47
CA THR A 23 11.77 0.68 5.57
C THR A 23 12.12 -0.14 6.82
N GLN A 24 13.33 -0.69 6.81
CA GLN A 24 13.93 -1.34 7.98
C GLN A 24 14.04 -0.37 9.17
N GLU A 25 14.34 0.89 8.89
CA GLU A 25 14.52 1.94 9.90
C GLU A 25 13.19 2.35 10.55
N ASP A 26 12.11 2.43 9.77
CA ASP A 26 10.73 2.66 10.27
C ASP A 26 10.33 1.52 11.22
N TYR A 27 10.62 0.28 10.83
CA TYR A 27 10.32 -0.92 11.62
C TYR A 27 11.08 -0.91 12.95
N GLU A 28 12.38 -0.63 12.91
CA GLU A 28 13.24 -0.62 14.10
C GLU A 28 12.82 0.49 15.08
N THR A 29 12.50 1.67 14.55
CA THR A 29 11.97 2.79 15.34
C THR A 29 10.63 2.43 15.98
N LEU A 30 9.70 1.84 15.23
CA LEU A 30 8.39 1.46 15.77
C LEU A 30 8.52 0.35 16.83
N ILE A 31 9.29 -0.69 16.58
CA ILE A 31 9.46 -1.84 17.49
C ILE A 31 10.16 -1.45 18.79
N THR A 32 11.05 -0.47 18.77
CA THR A 32 11.74 0.03 19.98
C THR A 32 10.80 0.80 20.90
N HIS A 33 9.82 1.53 20.35
CA HIS A 33 8.80 2.23 21.12
C HIS A 33 7.64 1.34 21.61
N MET A 34 7.48 0.13 21.07
CA MET A 34 6.44 -0.82 21.50
C MET A 34 6.87 -1.65 22.71
N SER A 35 5.96 -1.84 23.69
CA SER A 35 6.19 -2.79 24.79
C SER A 35 6.49 -4.20 24.28
N LYS A 36 7.48 -4.87 24.88
CA LYS A 36 7.89 -6.24 24.52
C LYS A 36 6.75 -7.27 24.68
N GLU A 37 5.81 -6.99 25.58
CA GLU A 37 4.68 -7.88 25.90
C GLU A 37 3.41 -7.55 25.09
N SER A 38 3.46 -6.52 24.23
CA SER A 38 2.28 -6.11 23.44
C SER A 38 1.97 -7.12 22.34
N PRO A 39 0.75 -7.67 22.26
CA PRO A 39 0.32 -8.53 21.14
C PRO A 39 0.43 -7.83 19.77
N GLN A 40 0.29 -6.51 19.74
CA GLN A 40 0.45 -5.72 18.53
C GLN A 40 1.89 -5.75 18.01
N ARG A 41 2.88 -5.91 18.90
CA ARG A 41 4.29 -5.99 18.53
C ARG A 41 4.55 -7.23 17.68
N THR A 42 3.96 -8.36 18.04
CA THR A 42 4.05 -9.61 17.26
C THR A 42 3.43 -9.45 15.88
N LEU A 43 2.23 -8.87 15.80
CA LEU A 43 1.55 -8.59 14.52
C LEU A 43 2.40 -7.71 13.59
N VAL A 44 3.02 -6.66 14.14
CA VAL A 44 3.91 -5.75 13.40
C VAL A 44 5.13 -6.50 12.85
N ARG A 45 5.75 -7.38 13.65
CA ARG A 45 6.89 -8.21 13.21
C ARG A 45 6.52 -9.13 12.07
N GLU A 46 5.39 -9.82 12.18
CA GLU A 46 4.91 -10.73 11.13
C GLU A 46 4.62 -9.97 9.83
N LYS A 47 3.95 -8.82 9.92
CA LYS A 47 3.67 -7.98 8.75
C LYS A 47 4.94 -7.45 8.09
N PHE A 48 5.92 -7.03 8.87
CA PHE A 48 7.20 -6.56 8.32
C PHE A 48 8.01 -7.70 7.69
N ALA A 49 8.05 -8.88 8.32
CA ALA A 49 8.70 -10.06 7.74
C ALA A 49 8.05 -10.47 6.40
N GLN A 50 6.71 -10.46 6.33
CA GLN A 50 5.97 -10.68 5.08
C GLN A 50 6.32 -9.65 4.01
N PHE A 51 6.39 -8.36 4.38
CA PHE A 51 6.80 -7.29 3.46
C PHE A 51 8.22 -7.49 2.93
N MET A 52 9.17 -7.85 3.80
CA MET A 52 10.56 -8.07 3.40
C MET A 52 10.72 -9.31 2.51
N GLU A 53 10.00 -10.39 2.78
CA GLU A 53 9.94 -11.57 1.90
C GLU A 53 9.28 -11.23 0.54
N ALA A 54 8.20 -10.45 0.54
CA ALA A 54 7.56 -9.99 -0.69
C ALA A 54 8.46 -9.05 -1.51
N LYS A 55 9.36 -8.31 -0.85
CA LYS A 55 10.40 -7.52 -1.51
C LYS A 55 11.43 -8.39 -2.24
N LYS A 56 11.69 -9.62 -1.75
CA LYS A 56 12.58 -10.60 -2.41
C LYS A 56 11.95 -11.28 -3.61
N LYS A 57 10.62 -11.50 -3.59
CA LYS A 57 9.88 -12.01 -4.76
C LYS A 57 9.83 -10.94 -5.83
N ASN A 58 10.44 -11.20 -6.98
CA ASN A 58 10.45 -10.27 -8.11
C ASN A 58 9.30 -10.58 -9.08
N LEU A 59 8.73 -9.52 -9.65
CA LEU A 59 7.74 -9.61 -10.72
C LEU A 59 8.42 -10.22 -11.96
N ASN A 60 7.85 -11.27 -12.54
CA ASN A 60 8.39 -11.99 -13.70
C ASN A 60 7.33 -12.05 -14.83
N PRO A 61 7.69 -11.77 -16.10
CA PRO A 61 6.78 -11.87 -17.25
C PRO A 61 6.06 -13.22 -17.41
N SER A 62 6.64 -14.31 -16.90
CA SER A 62 6.02 -15.65 -16.97
C SER A 62 4.95 -15.89 -15.90
N MET A 63 4.73 -14.96 -14.97
CA MET A 63 3.74 -15.12 -13.90
C MET A 63 2.32 -15.10 -14.45
N GLY A 64 1.50 -16.03 -13.96
CA GLY A 64 0.06 -16.02 -14.19
C GLY A 64 -0.60 -14.82 -13.49
N ILE A 65 -1.81 -14.47 -13.93
CA ILE A 65 -2.53 -13.29 -13.41
C ILE A 65 -2.78 -13.37 -11.90
N MET A 66 -3.04 -14.58 -11.38
CA MET A 66 -3.24 -14.82 -9.95
C MET A 66 -1.94 -14.66 -9.14
N GLU A 67 -0.80 -15.06 -9.72
CA GLU A 67 0.51 -14.90 -9.07
C GLU A 67 0.89 -13.42 -9.00
N ILE A 68 0.66 -12.67 -10.08
CA ILE A 68 0.85 -11.22 -10.11
C ILE A 68 0.00 -10.56 -9.02
N ARG A 69 -1.29 -10.92 -8.91
CA ARG A 69 -2.18 -10.38 -7.87
C ARG A 69 -1.71 -10.72 -6.46
N GLY A 70 -1.27 -11.95 -6.24
CA GLY A 70 -0.71 -12.38 -4.96
C GLY A 70 0.48 -11.51 -4.56
N LEU A 71 1.44 -11.34 -5.48
CA LEU A 71 2.61 -10.48 -5.27
C LEU A 71 2.22 -9.02 -5.00
N MET A 72 1.29 -8.48 -5.79
CA MET A 72 0.83 -7.09 -5.63
C MET A 72 0.14 -6.88 -4.28
N ASN A 73 -0.72 -7.81 -3.86
CA ASN A 73 -1.37 -7.79 -2.55
C ASN A 73 -0.37 -7.90 -1.39
N GLU A 74 0.62 -8.78 -1.49
CA GLU A 74 1.72 -8.87 -0.52
C GLU A 74 2.50 -7.54 -0.41
N ARG A 75 2.54 -6.75 -1.49
CA ARG A 75 3.17 -5.42 -1.55
C ARG A 75 2.20 -4.27 -1.20
N GLY A 76 0.99 -4.56 -0.76
CA GLY A 76 0.00 -3.56 -0.31
C GLY A 76 -0.90 -3.00 -1.41
N TRP A 77 -0.86 -3.56 -2.62
CA TRP A 77 -1.75 -3.16 -3.72
C TRP A 77 -3.00 -4.05 -3.77
N ILE A 78 -4.15 -3.42 -3.87
CA ILE A 78 -5.46 -4.07 -4.00
C ILE A 78 -5.77 -4.20 -5.50
N SER A 79 -6.03 -5.42 -5.98
CA SER A 79 -6.41 -5.66 -7.37
C SER A 79 -7.93 -5.71 -7.54
N GLU A 80 -8.46 -5.07 -8.58
CA GLU A 80 -9.87 -5.13 -8.97
C GLU A 80 -9.98 -5.40 -10.48
N ASP A 81 -10.89 -6.29 -10.86
CA ASP A 81 -11.27 -6.53 -12.25
C ASP A 81 -12.54 -5.80 -12.61
N LYS A 82 -12.60 -5.24 -13.82
CA LYS A 82 -13.79 -4.62 -14.39
C LYS A 82 -13.95 -5.07 -15.83
N MET A 83 -15.16 -5.45 -16.19
CA MET A 83 -15.57 -5.58 -17.59
C MET A 83 -16.28 -4.28 -17.98
N ILE A 84 -15.76 -3.58 -18.98
CA ILE A 84 -16.38 -2.37 -19.52
C ILE A 84 -16.71 -2.67 -20.98
N HIS A 85 -18.00 -2.92 -21.26
CA HIS A 85 -18.43 -3.53 -22.52
C HIS A 85 -17.67 -4.85 -22.77
N ASP A 86 -16.94 -4.94 -23.87
CA ASP A 86 -16.13 -6.12 -24.23
C ASP A 86 -14.68 -6.04 -23.72
N ASP A 87 -14.26 -4.92 -23.15
CA ASP A 87 -12.89 -4.71 -22.69
C ASP A 87 -12.68 -5.24 -21.28
N TYR A 88 -11.61 -6.00 -21.11
CA TYR A 88 -11.09 -6.35 -19.79
C TYR A 88 -10.26 -5.20 -19.24
N LYS A 89 -10.63 -4.72 -18.06
CA LYS A 89 -9.90 -3.70 -17.33
C LYS A 89 -9.42 -4.25 -15.99
N ILE A 90 -8.11 -4.17 -15.76
CA ILE A 90 -7.49 -4.44 -14.45
C ILE A 90 -7.12 -3.12 -13.78
N VAL A 91 -7.33 -3.07 -12.48
CA VAL A 91 -7.05 -1.91 -11.64
C VAL A 91 -6.21 -2.36 -10.45
N PHE A 92 -5.12 -1.65 -10.16
CA PHE A 92 -4.43 -1.74 -8.89
C PHE A 92 -4.64 -0.44 -8.11
N ARG A 93 -5.13 -0.58 -6.89
CA ARG A 93 -5.42 0.51 -5.96
C ARG A 93 -4.53 0.41 -4.73
N ARG A 94 -4.20 1.54 -4.12
CA ARG A 94 -3.54 1.61 -2.83
C ARG A 94 -4.21 2.67 -1.94
N GLU A 95 -4.19 2.42 -0.64
CA GLU A 95 -4.81 3.31 0.37
C GLU A 95 -3.77 4.17 1.11
N ASP A 96 -2.49 3.86 0.92
CA ASP A 96 -1.35 4.58 1.46
C ASP A 96 -0.31 4.85 0.37
N TRP A 97 0.50 5.89 0.57
CA TRP A 97 1.74 6.10 -0.17
C TRP A 97 2.88 6.23 0.83
N HIS A 98 3.88 5.35 0.75
CA HIS A 98 4.96 5.22 1.72
C HIS A 98 4.47 5.32 3.19
N GLY A 99 3.37 4.62 3.48
CA GLY A 99 2.77 4.55 4.80
C GLY A 99 1.79 5.66 5.15
N ILE A 100 1.77 6.77 4.43
CA ILE A 100 0.83 7.86 4.69
C ILE A 100 -0.47 7.61 3.95
N GLN A 101 -1.60 7.65 4.65
CA GLN A 101 -2.91 7.52 4.02
C GLN A 101 -3.15 8.63 2.98
N VAL A 102 -3.41 8.22 1.75
CA VAL A 102 -3.67 9.11 0.63
C VAL A 102 -4.89 8.57 -0.12
N PRO A 103 -5.88 9.42 -0.41
CA PRO A 103 -7.08 8.97 -1.10
C PRO A 103 -6.79 8.60 -2.56
N ASN A 104 -7.41 7.51 -3.02
CA ASN A 104 -7.62 7.18 -4.43
C ASN A 104 -6.36 7.01 -5.31
N ILE A 105 -5.27 6.43 -4.77
CA ILE A 105 -4.15 6.01 -5.63
C ILE A 105 -4.60 4.81 -6.45
N ARG A 106 -4.67 4.98 -7.77
CA ARG A 106 -5.23 3.98 -8.67
C ARG A 106 -4.55 4.03 -10.02
N PHE A 107 -4.01 2.92 -10.46
CA PHE A 107 -3.60 2.71 -11.85
C PHE A 107 -4.45 1.63 -12.48
N SER A 108 -4.70 1.76 -13.78
CA SER A 108 -5.51 0.82 -14.53
C SER A 108 -4.98 0.64 -15.94
N ALA A 109 -5.22 -0.53 -16.50
CA ALA A 109 -4.96 -0.86 -17.88
C ALA A 109 -6.16 -1.64 -18.42
N CYS A 110 -6.41 -1.50 -19.72
CA CYS A 110 -7.47 -2.23 -20.42
C CYS A 110 -6.92 -2.92 -21.66
N THR A 111 -7.51 -4.06 -22.00
CA THR A 111 -7.30 -4.75 -23.27
C THR A 111 -8.63 -5.31 -23.76
N SER A 112 -8.84 -5.20 -25.07
CA SER A 112 -9.94 -5.85 -25.79
C SER A 112 -9.59 -7.30 -26.15
N ASP A 113 -8.30 -7.68 -26.13
CA ASP A 113 -7.86 -9.06 -26.40
C ASP A 113 -7.70 -9.86 -25.11
N ARG A 114 -8.55 -10.89 -24.95
CA ARG A 114 -8.51 -11.79 -23.79
C ARG A 114 -7.20 -12.55 -23.67
N LYS A 115 -6.46 -12.76 -24.76
CA LYS A 115 -5.13 -13.41 -24.73
C LYS A 115 -4.07 -12.52 -24.09
N GLU A 116 -4.28 -11.21 -24.08
CA GLU A 116 -3.34 -10.22 -23.55
C GLU A 116 -3.65 -9.83 -22.10
N MET A 117 -4.65 -10.44 -21.46
CA MET A 117 -4.99 -10.11 -20.05
C MET A 117 -3.79 -10.29 -19.11
N HIS A 118 -2.98 -11.32 -19.35
CA HIS A 118 -1.79 -11.62 -18.55
C HIS A 118 -0.69 -10.57 -18.73
N SER A 119 -0.34 -10.25 -19.97
CA SER A 119 0.68 -9.23 -20.27
C SER A 119 0.22 -7.84 -19.82
N THR A 120 -1.06 -7.52 -19.99
CA THR A 120 -1.67 -6.27 -19.51
C THR A 120 -1.56 -6.14 -17.98
N ALA A 121 -1.90 -7.21 -17.25
CA ALA A 121 -1.76 -7.24 -15.80
C ALA A 121 -0.29 -7.12 -15.35
N TYR A 122 0.63 -7.77 -16.06
CA TYR A 122 2.06 -7.71 -15.79
C TYR A 122 2.61 -6.29 -15.96
N GLU A 123 2.36 -5.64 -17.11
CA GLU A 123 2.87 -4.29 -17.37
C GLU A 123 2.26 -3.25 -16.41
N LEU A 124 0.98 -3.42 -16.06
CA LEU A 124 0.37 -2.56 -15.05
C LEU A 124 1.00 -2.77 -13.67
N ALA A 125 1.24 -4.02 -13.25
CA ALA A 125 1.90 -4.32 -11.98
C ALA A 125 3.32 -3.74 -11.94
N LYS A 126 4.08 -3.89 -13.04
CA LYS A 126 5.41 -3.30 -13.19
C LYS A 126 5.37 -1.78 -13.05
N THR A 127 4.40 -1.13 -13.71
CA THR A 127 4.19 0.32 -13.59
C THR A 127 3.93 0.72 -12.13
N CYS A 128 3.04 0.03 -11.44
CA CYS A 128 2.75 0.29 -10.02
C CYS A 128 4.01 0.20 -9.14
N LEU A 129 4.82 -0.84 -9.35
CA LEU A 129 6.03 -1.07 -8.58
C LEU A 129 7.13 -0.05 -8.89
N ASN A 130 7.29 0.34 -10.15
CA ASN A 130 8.23 1.38 -10.56
C ASN A 130 7.83 2.73 -9.99
N SER A 131 6.56 3.11 -10.08
CA SER A 131 6.06 4.37 -9.53
C SER A 131 6.25 4.45 -8.01
N TRP A 132 6.11 3.33 -7.28
CA TRP A 132 6.42 3.28 -5.85
C TRP A 132 7.90 3.60 -5.55
N GLY A 133 8.82 3.27 -6.45
CA GLY A 133 10.23 3.64 -6.30
C GLY A 133 10.53 5.07 -6.74
N GLU A 134 10.00 5.46 -7.91
CA GLU A 134 10.29 6.73 -8.57
C GLU A 134 9.70 7.94 -7.84
N PHE A 135 8.49 7.80 -7.28
CA PHE A 135 7.77 8.87 -6.61
C PHE A 135 7.84 8.72 -5.08
N ALA A 136 9.04 8.54 -4.54
CA ALA A 136 9.23 8.31 -3.10
C ALA A 136 8.72 9.46 -2.21
N ASP A 137 8.80 10.70 -2.69
CA ASP A 137 8.44 11.92 -1.95
C ASP A 137 7.20 12.65 -2.50
N SER A 138 6.51 12.07 -3.47
CA SER A 138 5.33 12.67 -4.10
C SER A 138 4.30 11.60 -4.46
N VAL A 139 3.04 12.00 -4.68
CA VAL A 139 1.98 11.03 -4.99
C VAL A 139 1.75 11.01 -6.50
N PRO A 140 1.93 9.86 -7.18
CA PRO A 140 1.68 9.77 -8.61
C PRO A 140 0.19 9.67 -8.94
N TYR A 141 -0.17 10.06 -10.16
CA TYR A 141 -1.43 9.73 -10.80
C TYR A 141 -1.21 9.26 -12.23
N GLN A 142 -2.15 8.47 -12.74
CA GLN A 142 -2.16 8.02 -14.13
C GLN A 142 -3.06 8.95 -14.97
N LYS A 143 -2.51 9.47 -16.07
CA LYS A 143 -3.24 10.22 -17.09
C LYS A 143 -4.10 9.30 -17.96
N GLU A 144 -4.97 9.90 -18.77
CA GLU A 144 -5.84 9.16 -19.69
C GLU A 144 -5.07 8.37 -20.76
N ASP A 145 -3.90 8.88 -21.16
CA ASP A 145 -2.98 8.22 -22.09
C ASP A 145 -2.12 7.11 -21.45
N GLY A 146 -2.30 6.86 -20.15
CA GLY A 146 -1.57 5.85 -19.39
C GLY A 146 -0.24 6.33 -18.81
N THR A 147 0.22 7.54 -19.11
CA THR A 147 1.45 8.11 -18.53
C THR A 147 1.27 8.37 -17.03
N ILE A 148 2.37 8.22 -16.27
CA ILE A 148 2.39 8.45 -14.82
C ILE A 148 3.08 9.79 -14.55
N GLU A 149 2.41 10.66 -13.81
CA GLU A 149 2.94 11.96 -13.39
C GLU A 149 2.66 12.24 -11.93
N GLU A 150 3.32 13.26 -11.39
CA GLU A 150 3.04 13.73 -10.05
C GLU A 150 1.66 14.41 -9.97
N SER A 151 0.87 14.04 -8.97
CA SER A 151 -0.37 14.72 -8.62
C SER A 151 -0.12 15.85 -7.63
N LEU A 152 0.02 17.09 -8.11
CA LEU A 152 0.24 18.25 -7.23
C LEU A 152 -0.75 18.34 -6.05
N PRO A 153 -2.07 18.09 -6.22
CA PRO A 153 -3.01 18.13 -5.09
C PRO A 153 -2.75 17.03 -4.05
N LEU A 154 -2.52 15.79 -4.51
CA LEU A 154 -2.28 14.67 -3.61
C LEU A 154 -0.90 14.75 -2.96
N THR A 155 0.13 15.19 -3.68
CA THR A 155 1.45 15.46 -3.12
C THR A 155 1.37 16.51 -2.02
N LYS A 156 0.69 17.64 -2.26
CA LYS A 156 0.53 18.68 -1.24
C LYS A 156 -0.14 18.11 0.03
N TRP A 157 -1.17 17.28 -0.14
CA TRP A 157 -1.83 16.61 0.98
C TRP A 157 -0.88 15.64 1.71
N TYR A 158 -0.20 14.79 0.96
CA TYR A 158 0.78 13.83 1.45
C TYR A 158 1.90 14.51 2.25
N THR A 159 2.52 15.56 1.71
CA THR A 159 3.59 16.31 2.40
C THR A 159 3.11 16.95 3.70
N LEU A 160 1.88 17.49 3.73
CA LEU A 160 1.29 18.02 4.96
C LEU A 160 1.07 16.92 6.00
N LYS A 161 0.62 15.75 5.56
CA LYS A 161 0.40 14.59 6.43
C LYS A 161 1.72 13.98 6.93
N LYS A 162 2.75 13.90 6.09
CA LYS A 162 4.11 13.46 6.44
C LYS A 162 4.65 14.28 7.62
N LYS A 163 4.63 15.60 7.47
CA LYS A 163 5.04 16.56 8.51
C LYS A 163 4.27 16.42 9.83
N GLN A 164 2.95 16.19 9.77
CA GLN A 164 2.12 15.99 10.97
C GLN A 164 2.39 14.66 11.69
N SER A 165 2.88 13.66 10.96
CA SER A 165 3.11 12.30 11.46
C SER A 165 4.51 12.12 12.04
N GLY A 166 5.38 13.14 11.94
CA GLY A 166 6.75 13.11 12.43
C GLY A 166 7.72 12.33 11.53
N PHE A 167 7.35 12.12 10.26
CA PHE A 167 8.22 11.61 9.20
C PHE A 167 8.86 12.75 8.42
#